data_AF-A0A2P2LER4-F1
#
_entry.id   AF-A0A2P2LER4-F1
#
_cell.length_a   1.000
_cell.length_b   1.000
_cell.length_c   1.000
_cell.angle_alpha   90.00
_cell.angle_beta   90.00
_cell.angle_gamma   90.00
#
_symmetry.space_group_name_H-M   'P 1'
#
loop_
_entity.id
_entity.type
_entity.pdbx_description
1 polymer ?
#
loop_
_entity_poly.entity_id
_entity_poly.type
_entity_poly.pdbx_seq_one_letter_code
_entity_poly.pdbx_strand_id
1 'polypeptide(L)'
;MLDPKFVGEAMSVIAAHTDIPVSVKCRIGVDNHDSYNELCDFVYKVSSLSPVKHFIIHSRKALLNGISPAENRRIPPLKYEYYFALLRDFPDLTFTINGGINCIDEVNAALKEGAHAVMVGRAAYSNPWNILGHVDTAIYGAQSIGLTRRQVLERYQIYGDSVLGRYGNNRPNVRDVVKPLLGFFYAEPGNGLWKRKADAAVQSCTTIKSFFEETLTAIPDSVLDSPVGEAPAGRQDLFTNVRKLWPAPYQTRELQDVAYA
;
A
#
# COMPACT_ATOMS: atom_id res chain seq x y z
N MET A 1 -18.85 3.74 -3.66
CA MET A 1 -18.95 3.21 -5.04
C MET A 1 -20.41 3.04 -5.44
N LEU A 2 -21.25 2.41 -4.61
CA LEU A 2 -22.68 2.25 -4.90
C LEU A 2 -23.45 3.59 -4.96
N ASP A 3 -22.98 4.63 -4.28
CA ASP A 3 -23.50 5.99 -4.42
C ASP A 3 -22.36 6.97 -4.80
N PRO A 4 -22.06 7.14 -6.09
CA PRO A 4 -21.01 8.07 -6.53
C PRO A 4 -21.34 9.55 -6.26
N LYS A 5 -22.63 9.92 -6.28
CA LYS A 5 -23.06 11.31 -6.07
C LYS A 5 -22.77 11.72 -4.63
N PHE A 6 -23.19 10.90 -3.67
CA PHE A 6 -22.93 11.15 -2.25
C PHE A 6 -21.43 11.25 -1.96
N VAL A 7 -20.61 10.39 -2.58
CA VAL A 7 -19.14 10.47 -2.41
C VAL A 7 -18.60 11.79 -2.96
N GLY A 8 -19.04 12.24 -4.13
CA GLY A 8 -18.65 13.54 -4.69
C GLY A 8 -19.02 14.70 -3.76
N GLU A 9 -20.26 14.74 -3.27
CA GLU A 9 -20.73 15.77 -2.33
C GLU A 9 -19.94 15.76 -1.01
N ALA A 10 -19.71 14.57 -0.44
CA ALA A 10 -18.90 14.42 0.77
C ALA A 10 -17.46 14.92 0.56
N MET A 11 -16.84 14.58 -0.57
CA MET A 11 -15.48 15.05 -0.88
C MET A 11 -15.43 16.55 -1.11
N SER A 12 -16.47 17.17 -1.69
CA SER A 12 -16.57 18.62 -1.81
C SER A 12 -16.64 19.29 -0.44
N VAL A 13 -17.43 18.74 0.48
CA VAL A 13 -17.53 19.27 1.86
C VAL A 13 -16.19 19.13 2.59
N ILE A 14 -15.53 17.98 2.50
CA ILE A 14 -14.21 17.77 3.11
C ILE A 14 -13.21 18.78 2.55
N ALA A 15 -13.15 18.95 1.23
CA ALA A 15 -12.24 19.88 0.56
C ALA A 15 -12.49 21.34 0.99
N ALA A 16 -13.75 21.73 1.23
CA ALA A 16 -14.08 23.08 1.67
C ALA A 16 -13.58 23.42 3.09
N HIS A 17 -13.17 22.42 3.88
CA HIS A 17 -12.71 22.58 5.26
C HIS A 17 -11.21 22.34 5.43
N THR A 18 -10.46 22.29 4.33
CA THR A 18 -9.01 22.09 4.39
C THR A 18 -8.29 22.67 3.18
N ASP A 19 -7.09 23.20 3.40
CA ASP A 19 -6.26 23.75 2.32
C ASP A 19 -5.36 22.70 1.65
N ILE A 20 -5.37 21.45 2.14
CA ILE A 20 -4.57 20.36 1.57
C ILE A 20 -5.35 19.59 0.49
N PRO A 21 -4.67 19.06 -0.55
CA PRO A 21 -5.33 18.26 -1.57
C PRO A 21 -6.06 17.04 -0.98
N VAL A 22 -7.29 16.83 -1.42
CA VAL A 22 -8.09 15.65 -1.08
C VAL A 22 -7.99 14.58 -2.19
N SER A 23 -7.92 13.31 -1.79
CA SER A 23 -7.85 12.17 -2.71
C SER A 23 -8.87 11.09 -2.34
N VAL A 24 -9.19 10.22 -3.30
CA VAL A 24 -10.10 9.09 -3.08
C VAL A 24 -9.38 7.77 -3.31
N LYS A 25 -9.34 6.92 -2.29
CA LYS A 25 -8.90 5.52 -2.43
C LYS A 25 -10.11 4.60 -2.55
N CYS A 26 -10.22 3.86 -3.64
CA CYS A 26 -11.33 2.95 -3.88
C CYS A 26 -10.87 1.58 -4.42
N ARG A 27 -11.84 0.69 -4.59
CA ARG A 27 -11.70 -0.56 -5.36
C ARG A 27 -12.24 -0.32 -6.77
N ILE A 28 -12.11 -1.31 -7.65
CA ILE A 28 -12.64 -1.26 -9.02
C ILE A 28 -14.14 -1.60 -9.12
N GLY A 29 -14.78 -1.96 -8.01
CA GLY A 29 -16.19 -2.37 -7.99
C GLY A 29 -16.58 -3.00 -6.66
N VAL A 30 -17.89 -3.25 -6.50
CA VAL A 30 -18.50 -3.88 -5.32
C VAL A 30 -19.53 -4.90 -5.77
N ASP A 31 -19.40 -6.14 -5.30
CA ASP A 31 -20.28 -7.26 -5.64
C ASP A 31 -20.43 -7.42 -7.16
N ASN A 32 -21.62 -7.18 -7.71
CA ASN A 32 -21.91 -7.26 -9.15
C ASN A 32 -21.85 -5.90 -9.87
N HIS A 33 -21.52 -4.82 -9.13
CA HIS A 33 -21.25 -3.48 -9.67
C HIS A 33 -19.75 -3.32 -9.88
N ASP A 34 -19.21 -4.06 -10.85
CA ASP A 34 -17.78 -4.17 -11.14
C ASP A 34 -17.43 -4.10 -12.63
N SER A 35 -18.33 -3.53 -13.44
CA SER A 35 -18.02 -3.19 -14.84
C SER A 35 -17.05 -2.01 -14.91
N TYR A 36 -16.31 -1.93 -16.01
CA TYR A 36 -15.40 -0.80 -16.25
C TYR A 36 -16.16 0.53 -16.37
N ASN A 37 -17.33 0.53 -17.01
CA ASN A 37 -18.16 1.72 -17.13
C ASN A 37 -18.66 2.21 -15.76
N GLU A 38 -19.06 1.33 -14.85
CA GLU A 38 -19.45 1.74 -13.49
C GLU A 38 -18.27 2.35 -12.71
N LEU A 39 -17.04 1.85 -12.91
CA LEU A 39 -15.84 2.46 -12.34
C LEU A 39 -15.59 3.87 -12.93
N CYS A 40 -15.75 4.03 -14.24
CA CYS A 40 -15.59 5.33 -14.91
C CYS A 40 -16.68 6.32 -14.50
N ASP A 41 -17.94 5.89 -14.42
CA ASP A 41 -19.07 6.69 -13.92
C ASP A 41 -18.77 7.18 -12.49
N PHE A 42 -18.20 6.31 -11.64
CA PHE A 42 -17.78 6.69 -10.29
C PHE A 42 -16.69 7.76 -10.29
N VAL A 43 -15.61 7.56 -11.06
CA VAL A 43 -14.49 8.51 -11.16
C VAL A 43 -14.96 9.85 -11.72
N TYR A 44 -15.75 9.84 -12.79
CA TYR A 44 -16.34 11.04 -13.39
C TYR A 44 -17.21 11.78 -12.37
N LYS A 45 -18.17 11.11 -11.73
CA LYS A 45 -19.10 11.77 -10.82
C LYS A 45 -18.40 12.41 -9.62
N VAL A 46 -17.42 11.71 -9.03
CA VAL A 46 -16.65 12.24 -7.90
C VAL A 46 -15.78 13.42 -8.31
N SER A 47 -15.07 13.33 -9.43
CA SER A 47 -14.16 14.39 -9.90
C SER A 47 -14.89 15.62 -10.48
N SER A 48 -16.12 15.47 -10.96
CA SER A 48 -16.96 16.58 -11.43
C SER A 48 -17.70 17.30 -10.31
N LEU A 49 -18.02 16.60 -9.21
CA LEU A 49 -18.71 17.20 -8.06
C LEU A 49 -17.79 17.68 -6.94
N SER A 50 -16.48 17.43 -7.05
CA SER A 50 -15.52 17.81 -6.01
C SER A 50 -14.16 18.20 -6.61
N PRO A 51 -13.30 18.87 -5.82
CA PRO A 51 -11.92 19.17 -6.24
C PRO A 51 -10.99 17.95 -6.34
N VAL A 52 -11.48 16.71 -6.15
CA VAL A 52 -10.63 15.50 -6.19
C VAL A 52 -10.03 15.33 -7.58
N LYS A 53 -8.70 15.36 -7.65
CA LYS A 53 -7.92 15.08 -8.87
C LYS A 53 -7.04 13.83 -8.79
N HIS A 54 -6.92 13.21 -7.60
CA HIS A 54 -6.09 12.03 -7.39
C HIS A 54 -6.90 10.86 -6.85
N PHE A 55 -6.85 9.74 -7.57
CA PHE A 55 -7.49 8.49 -7.19
C PHE A 55 -6.46 7.38 -6.94
N ILE A 56 -6.64 6.63 -5.85
CA ILE A 56 -5.85 5.42 -5.57
C ILE A 56 -6.73 4.20 -5.82
N ILE A 57 -6.41 3.44 -6.86
CA ILE A 57 -7.24 2.32 -7.32
C ILE A 57 -6.64 1.01 -6.83
N HIS A 58 -7.30 0.38 -5.86
CA HIS A 58 -7.05 -1.03 -5.60
C HIS A 58 -7.68 -1.84 -6.74
N SER A 59 -6.86 -2.51 -7.55
CA SER A 59 -7.24 -3.20 -8.80
C SER A 59 -8.04 -4.49 -8.58
N ARG A 60 -8.89 -4.54 -7.56
CA ARG A 60 -9.69 -5.70 -7.16
C ARG A 60 -11.02 -5.22 -6.62
N LYS A 61 -12.12 -5.88 -6.97
CA LYS A 61 -13.45 -5.56 -6.43
C LYS A 61 -13.60 -5.97 -4.98
N ALA A 62 -14.53 -5.36 -4.25
CA ALA A 62 -14.99 -5.87 -2.95
C ALA A 62 -16.11 -6.88 -3.16
N LEU A 63 -16.14 -7.92 -2.33
CA LEU A 63 -17.32 -8.75 -2.11
C LEU A 63 -17.78 -8.51 -0.67
N LEU A 64 -18.95 -7.93 -0.47
CA LEU A 64 -19.43 -7.57 0.87
C LEU A 64 -19.98 -8.77 1.63
N ASN A 65 -20.42 -9.80 0.91
CA ASN A 65 -21.02 -11.00 1.48
C ASN A 65 -20.21 -12.25 1.11
N GLY A 66 -20.23 -13.23 2.03
CA GLY A 66 -19.73 -14.58 1.78
C GLY A 66 -18.23 -14.80 1.93
N ILE A 67 -17.42 -13.76 2.20
CA ILE A 67 -15.96 -13.90 2.44
C ILE A 67 -15.43 -12.89 3.47
N SER A 68 -14.36 -13.25 4.18
CA SER A 68 -13.68 -12.40 5.17
C SER A 68 -12.90 -11.23 4.54
N PRO A 69 -12.51 -10.19 5.31
CA PRO A 69 -11.63 -9.13 4.83
C PRO A 69 -10.27 -9.62 4.30
N ALA A 70 -9.73 -10.71 4.87
CA ALA A 70 -8.49 -11.33 4.40
C ALA A 70 -8.69 -11.97 3.03
N GLU A 71 -9.78 -12.72 2.86
CA GLU A 71 -10.18 -13.34 1.59
C GLU A 71 -10.51 -12.29 0.53
N ASN A 72 -11.12 -11.17 0.90
CA ASN A 72 -11.37 -10.03 0.01
C ASN A 72 -10.08 -9.44 -0.61
N ARG A 73 -8.91 -9.75 -0.05
CA ARG A 73 -7.59 -9.35 -0.56
C ARG A 73 -6.85 -10.50 -1.25
N ARG A 74 -7.44 -11.70 -1.32
CA ARG A 74 -6.88 -12.90 -1.97
C ARG A 74 -7.77 -13.50 -3.07
N ILE A 75 -9.08 -13.61 -2.87
CA ILE A 75 -10.02 -14.33 -3.73
C ILE A 75 -10.38 -13.56 -5.03
N PRO A 76 -10.94 -12.33 -5.02
CA PRO A 76 -11.30 -11.71 -6.29
C PRO A 76 -10.05 -11.41 -7.12
N PRO A 77 -10.04 -11.64 -8.43
CA PRO A 77 -8.87 -11.45 -9.26
C PRO A 77 -8.47 -9.98 -9.32
N LEU A 78 -7.18 -9.74 -9.61
CA LEU A 78 -6.70 -8.41 -9.92
C LEU A 78 -7.01 -8.11 -11.40
N LYS A 79 -7.55 -6.92 -11.67
CA LYS A 79 -7.81 -6.40 -13.01
C LYS A 79 -7.02 -5.11 -13.21
N TYR A 80 -5.73 -5.23 -13.52
CA TYR A 80 -4.86 -4.07 -13.75
C TYR A 80 -5.21 -3.32 -15.04
N GLU A 81 -5.81 -4.01 -16.00
CA GLU A 81 -6.31 -3.45 -17.25
C GLU A 81 -7.32 -2.32 -17.03
N TYR A 82 -8.13 -2.39 -15.97
CA TYR A 82 -9.03 -1.29 -15.60
C TYR A 82 -8.26 -0.07 -15.12
N TYR A 83 -7.21 -0.25 -14.30
CA TYR A 83 -6.38 0.86 -13.84
C TYR A 83 -5.71 1.58 -15.02
N PHE A 84 -5.08 0.83 -15.94
CA PHE A 84 -4.39 1.45 -17.07
C PHE A 84 -5.36 2.07 -18.08
N ALA A 85 -6.57 1.52 -18.24
CA ALA A 85 -7.59 2.15 -19.06
C ALA A 85 -8.08 3.49 -18.48
N LEU A 86 -8.11 3.66 -17.14
CA LEU A 86 -8.43 4.96 -16.53
C LEU A 86 -7.42 6.05 -16.92
N LEU A 87 -6.14 5.71 -17.09
CA LEU A 87 -5.13 6.67 -17.56
C LEU A 87 -5.44 7.19 -18.97
N ARG A 88 -6.03 6.35 -19.82
CA ARG A 88 -6.48 6.70 -21.17
C ARG A 88 -7.73 7.59 -21.11
N ASP A 89 -8.70 7.20 -20.29
CA ASP A 89 -10.04 7.81 -20.32
C ASP A 89 -10.15 9.08 -19.46
N PHE A 90 -9.19 9.31 -18.55
CA PHE A 90 -9.16 10.48 -17.67
C PHE A 90 -7.75 11.13 -17.64
N PRO A 91 -7.26 11.69 -18.75
CA PRO A 91 -5.90 12.24 -18.83
C PRO A 91 -5.65 13.43 -17.90
N ASP A 92 -6.72 14.14 -17.49
CA ASP A 92 -6.64 15.28 -16.56
C ASP A 92 -6.63 14.86 -15.07
N LEU A 93 -6.74 13.56 -14.79
CA LEU A 93 -6.73 13.02 -13.44
C LEU A 93 -5.45 12.21 -13.18
N THR A 94 -5.03 12.19 -11.93
CA THR A 94 -3.88 11.41 -11.47
C THR A 94 -4.33 10.12 -10.82
N PHE A 95 -3.63 9.02 -11.05
CA PHE A 95 -3.97 7.71 -10.48
C PHE A 95 -2.78 6.99 -9.85
N THR A 96 -2.97 6.43 -8.65
CA THR A 96 -2.01 5.52 -8.01
C THR A 96 -2.53 4.08 -8.09
N ILE A 97 -1.72 3.17 -8.64
CA ILE A 97 -2.06 1.74 -8.70
C ILE A 97 -1.86 1.09 -7.34
N ASN A 98 -2.77 0.21 -6.96
CA ASN A 98 -2.69 -0.58 -5.74
C ASN A 98 -3.22 -2.00 -5.94
N GLY A 99 -2.72 -2.92 -5.12
CA GLY A 99 -3.19 -4.29 -5.02
C GLY A 99 -2.20 -5.28 -5.61
N GLY A 100 -1.69 -6.18 -4.76
CA GLY A 100 -0.90 -7.33 -5.21
C GLY A 100 0.47 -7.01 -5.80
N ILE A 101 1.03 -5.83 -5.57
CA ILE A 101 2.42 -5.47 -5.91
C ILE A 101 3.28 -5.73 -4.68
N ASN A 102 4.29 -6.59 -4.82
CA ASN A 102 4.95 -7.25 -3.70
C ASN A 102 6.48 -7.08 -3.66
N CYS A 103 7.10 -6.41 -4.62
CA CYS A 103 8.54 -6.11 -4.63
C CYS A 103 8.84 -4.84 -5.43
N ILE A 104 10.07 -4.34 -5.34
CA ILE A 104 10.50 -3.10 -6.00
C ILE A 104 10.50 -3.24 -7.53
N ASP A 105 10.80 -4.43 -8.05
CA ASP A 105 10.76 -4.71 -9.50
C ASP A 105 9.35 -4.53 -10.06
N GLU A 106 8.34 -5.00 -9.33
CA GLU A 106 6.94 -4.84 -9.71
C GLU A 106 6.47 -3.38 -9.59
N VAL A 107 7.04 -2.63 -8.64
CA VAL A 107 6.82 -1.17 -8.56
C VAL A 107 7.38 -0.50 -9.82
N ASN A 108 8.63 -0.77 -10.17
CA ASN A 108 9.27 -0.24 -11.38
C ASN A 108 8.54 -0.66 -12.66
N ALA A 109 8.08 -1.90 -12.75
CA ALA A 109 7.28 -2.38 -13.87
C ALA A 109 5.97 -1.59 -14.03
N ALA A 110 5.28 -1.29 -12.92
CA ALA A 110 4.06 -0.50 -12.95
C ALA A 110 4.32 0.95 -13.41
N LEU A 111 5.38 1.57 -12.89
CA LEU A 111 5.79 2.93 -13.29
C LEU A 111 6.16 2.98 -14.78
N LYS A 112 6.93 2.00 -15.26
CA LYS A 112 7.32 1.87 -16.67
C LYS A 112 6.11 1.70 -17.61
N GLU A 113 5.07 1.01 -17.14
CA GLU A 113 3.84 0.84 -17.92
C GLU A 113 2.99 2.12 -17.99
N GLY A 114 3.25 3.09 -17.11
CA GLY A 114 2.63 4.42 -17.12
C GLY A 114 1.90 4.80 -15.84
N ALA A 115 1.95 3.99 -14.78
CA ALA A 115 1.37 4.37 -13.50
C ALA A 115 2.06 5.63 -12.96
N HIS A 116 1.29 6.64 -12.53
CA HIS A 116 1.86 7.85 -11.93
C HIS A 116 2.55 7.55 -10.58
N ALA A 117 1.95 6.65 -9.79
CA ALA A 117 2.50 6.22 -8.52
C ALA A 117 2.01 4.80 -8.17
N VAL A 118 2.72 4.15 -7.24
CA VAL A 118 2.39 2.80 -6.76
C VAL A 118 2.22 2.82 -5.24
N MET A 119 1.10 2.30 -4.77
CA MET A 119 0.87 2.11 -3.33
C MET A 119 1.12 0.66 -2.94
N VAL A 120 2.10 0.45 -2.06
CA VAL A 120 2.43 -0.85 -1.48
C VAL A 120 1.89 -0.93 -0.05
N GLY A 121 1.14 -1.99 0.24
CA GLY A 121 0.53 -2.22 1.56
C GLY A 121 1.14 -3.39 2.29
N ARG A 122 0.52 -4.58 2.15
CA ARG A 122 0.92 -5.80 2.88
C ARG A 122 2.40 -6.14 2.75
N ALA A 123 2.99 -6.01 1.56
CA ALA A 123 4.40 -6.34 1.35
C ALA A 123 5.33 -5.45 2.19
N ALA A 124 5.06 -4.13 2.27
CA ALA A 124 5.80 -3.22 3.13
C ALA A 124 5.67 -3.56 4.62
N TYR A 125 4.54 -4.13 5.04
CA TYR A 125 4.35 -4.57 6.43
C TYR A 125 4.99 -5.93 6.72
N SER A 126 4.88 -6.90 5.79
CA SER A 126 5.37 -8.27 6.01
C SER A 126 6.86 -8.43 5.77
N ASN A 127 7.44 -7.56 4.93
CA ASN A 127 8.85 -7.58 4.52
C ASN A 127 9.42 -6.14 4.39
N PRO A 128 9.33 -5.29 5.44
CA PRO A 128 9.73 -3.89 5.34
C PRO A 128 11.18 -3.69 4.91
N TRP A 129 12.12 -4.53 5.35
CA TRP A 129 13.53 -4.36 5.00
C TRP A 129 13.77 -4.41 3.49
N ASN A 130 13.31 -5.48 2.83
CA ASN A 130 13.53 -5.64 1.39
C ASN A 130 12.59 -4.78 0.55
N ILE A 131 11.43 -4.36 1.07
CA ILE A 131 10.51 -3.52 0.29
C ILE A 131 10.89 -2.06 0.39
N LEU A 132 11.09 -1.54 1.60
CA LEU A 132 11.34 -0.13 1.84
C LEU A 132 12.82 0.24 1.70
N GLY A 133 13.73 -0.69 2.01
CA GLY A 133 15.17 -0.44 1.94
C GLY A 133 15.70 -0.08 0.55
N HIS A 134 14.99 -0.44 -0.51
CA HIS A 134 15.37 -0.08 -1.89
C HIS A 134 14.74 1.21 -2.39
N VAL A 135 13.67 1.72 -1.76
CA VAL A 135 12.81 2.77 -2.33
C VAL A 135 13.60 4.03 -2.68
N ASP A 136 14.41 4.53 -1.75
CA ASP A 136 15.17 5.77 -1.94
C ASP A 136 16.10 5.67 -3.16
N THR A 137 16.81 4.55 -3.30
CA THR A 137 17.74 4.32 -4.41
C THR A 137 17.03 4.01 -5.73
N ALA A 138 16.11 3.05 -5.73
CA ALA A 138 15.52 2.48 -6.93
C ALA A 138 14.43 3.35 -7.55
N ILE A 139 13.73 4.15 -6.73
CA ILE A 139 12.60 4.99 -7.17
C ILE A 139 12.97 6.46 -7.21
N TYR A 140 13.66 6.95 -6.17
CA TYR A 140 13.99 8.38 -6.05
C TYR A 140 15.42 8.73 -6.47
N GLY A 141 16.24 7.75 -6.85
CA GLY A 141 17.61 7.98 -7.32
C GLY A 141 18.55 8.51 -6.25
N ALA A 142 18.21 8.36 -4.96
CA ALA A 142 19.07 8.78 -3.87
C ALA A 142 20.32 7.89 -3.79
N GLN A 143 21.40 8.43 -3.23
CA GLN A 143 22.62 7.65 -2.99
C GLN A 143 22.39 6.64 -1.86
N SER A 144 22.83 5.40 -2.06
CA SER A 144 22.82 4.39 -0.99
C SER A 144 23.75 4.83 0.15
N ILE A 145 23.21 4.86 1.37
CA ILE A 145 23.97 5.19 2.59
C ILE A 145 24.49 3.94 3.32
N GLY A 146 24.28 2.74 2.77
CA GLY A 146 24.76 1.48 3.37
C GLY A 146 24.20 1.19 4.76
N LEU A 147 22.98 1.67 5.06
CA LEU A 147 22.37 1.53 6.38
C LEU A 147 22.16 0.04 6.72
N THR A 148 22.58 -0.36 7.92
CA THR A 148 22.41 -1.75 8.40
C THR A 148 21.16 -1.89 9.27
N ARG A 149 20.69 -3.13 9.45
CA ARG A 149 19.56 -3.41 10.36
C ARG A 149 19.88 -2.99 11.78
N ARG A 150 21.12 -3.20 12.25
CA ARG A 150 21.59 -2.79 13.58
C ARG A 150 21.40 -1.29 13.79
N GLN A 151 21.87 -0.48 12.84
CA GLN A 151 21.76 0.99 12.91
C GLN A 151 20.31 1.47 12.91
N VAL A 152 19.43 0.82 12.13
CA VAL A 152 17.99 1.12 12.17
C VAL A 152 17.41 0.79 13.54
N LEU A 153 17.73 -0.38 14.11
CA LEU A 153 17.21 -0.82 15.41
C LEU A 153 17.73 0.03 16.56
N GLU A 154 18.98 0.48 16.53
CA GLU A 154 19.53 1.43 17.52
C GLU A 154 18.74 2.75 17.52
N ARG A 155 18.44 3.30 16.35
CA ARG A 155 17.59 4.50 16.22
C ARG A 155 16.15 4.22 16.66
N TYR A 156 15.63 3.05 16.31
CA TYR A 156 14.28 2.62 16.69
C TYR A 156 14.14 2.43 18.20
N GLN A 157 15.20 1.99 18.88
CA GLN A 157 15.24 1.86 20.33
C GLN A 157 15.04 3.22 21.00
N ILE A 158 15.83 4.22 20.57
CA ILE A 158 15.75 5.60 21.10
C ILE A 158 14.33 6.16 20.90
N TYR A 159 13.81 6.05 19.67
CA TYR A 159 12.44 6.45 19.35
C TYR A 159 11.43 5.72 20.24
N GLY A 160 11.53 4.40 20.28
CA GLY A 160 10.58 3.53 20.94
C GLY A 160 10.50 3.79 22.44
N ASP A 161 11.64 3.89 23.13
CA ASP A 161 11.70 4.25 24.54
C ASP A 161 11.11 5.65 24.80
N SER A 162 11.33 6.60 23.89
CA SER A 162 10.82 7.98 24.04
C SER A 162 9.30 8.11 23.92
N VAL A 163 8.62 7.13 23.31
CA VAL A 163 7.17 7.19 23.08
C VAL A 163 6.35 6.32 24.04
N LEU A 164 6.98 5.42 24.80
CA LEU A 164 6.27 4.55 25.73
C LEU A 164 5.44 5.36 26.73
N GLY A 165 4.17 4.98 26.91
CA GLY A 165 3.25 5.61 27.86
C GLY A 165 2.78 7.04 27.53
N ARG A 166 3.17 7.60 26.37
CA ARG A 166 2.93 9.00 26.00
C ARG A 166 1.45 9.42 25.93
N TYR A 167 0.52 8.49 25.70
CA TYR A 167 -0.91 8.78 25.53
C TYR A 167 -1.76 8.40 26.77
N GLY A 168 -1.12 8.08 27.90
CA GLY A 168 -1.81 7.59 29.09
C GLY A 168 -2.19 6.11 29.00
N ASN A 169 -2.72 5.54 30.09
CA ASN A 169 -3.11 4.13 30.19
C ASN A 169 -2.01 3.14 29.77
N ASN A 170 -0.74 3.50 30.00
CA ASN A 170 0.44 2.73 29.59
C ASN A 170 0.48 2.46 28.07
N ARG A 171 0.06 3.44 27.25
CA ARG A 171 0.06 3.35 25.78
C ARG A 171 0.86 4.49 25.14
N PRO A 172 1.59 4.23 24.04
CA PRO A 172 1.89 2.90 23.51
C PRO A 172 2.75 2.09 24.51
N ASN A 173 2.55 0.79 24.58
CA ASN A 173 3.44 -0.11 25.32
C ASN A 173 4.43 -0.81 24.37
N VAL A 174 5.35 -1.61 24.93
CA VAL A 174 6.36 -2.35 24.15
C VAL A 174 5.74 -3.15 23.00
N ARG A 175 4.58 -3.78 23.22
CA ARG A 175 3.88 -4.53 22.16
C ARG A 175 3.44 -3.63 21.01
N ASP A 176 2.89 -2.46 21.29
CA ASP A 176 2.44 -1.52 20.25
C ASP A 176 3.62 -1.01 19.42
N VAL A 177 4.73 -0.70 20.09
CA VAL A 177 5.95 -0.20 19.46
C VAL A 177 6.69 -1.30 18.69
N VAL A 178 6.73 -2.54 19.16
CA VAL A 178 7.42 -3.65 18.47
C VAL A 178 6.62 -4.21 17.29
N LYS A 179 5.28 -4.14 17.33
CA LYS A 179 4.41 -4.77 16.32
C LYS A 179 4.78 -4.48 14.85
N PRO A 180 5.17 -3.24 14.45
CA PRO A 180 5.63 -2.96 13.10
C PRO A 180 6.94 -3.66 12.71
N LEU A 181 7.79 -4.03 13.68
CA LEU A 181 9.06 -4.70 13.44
C LEU A 181 8.92 -6.21 13.18
N LEU A 182 7.75 -6.82 13.39
CA LEU A 182 7.58 -8.27 13.29
C LEU A 182 7.89 -8.85 11.89
N GLY A 183 7.91 -8.02 10.85
CA GLY A 183 8.33 -8.37 9.49
C GLY A 183 9.80 -8.06 9.16
N PHE A 184 10.55 -7.42 10.06
CA PHE A 184 11.84 -6.80 9.74
C PHE A 184 12.93 -7.81 9.33
N PHE A 185 12.87 -9.03 9.89
CA PHE A 185 13.76 -10.14 9.56
C PHE A 185 13.10 -11.18 8.63
N TYR A 186 12.12 -10.77 7.81
CA TYR A 186 11.46 -11.69 6.88
C TYR A 186 12.47 -12.47 6.02
N ALA A 187 12.27 -13.79 5.94
CA ALA A 187 13.14 -14.76 5.25
C ALA A 187 14.60 -14.84 5.74
N GLU A 188 14.98 -14.17 6.83
CA GLU A 188 16.34 -14.22 7.36
C GLU A 188 16.56 -15.39 8.34
N PRO A 189 17.80 -15.90 8.47
CA PRO A 189 18.20 -16.79 9.54
C PRO A 189 17.84 -16.21 10.92
N GLY A 190 17.32 -17.06 11.82
CA GLY A 190 16.98 -16.66 13.18
C GLY A 190 15.59 -16.01 13.34
N ASN A 191 14.92 -15.57 12.27
CA ASN A 191 13.62 -14.89 12.33
C ASN A 191 12.55 -15.66 13.12
N GLY A 192 12.44 -16.99 12.90
CA GLY A 192 11.48 -17.81 13.63
C GLY A 192 11.75 -17.87 15.14
N LEU A 193 13.03 -17.91 15.55
CA LEU A 193 13.42 -17.87 16.96
C LEU A 193 13.21 -16.47 17.54
N TRP A 194 13.57 -15.43 16.79
CA TRP A 194 13.35 -14.04 17.18
C TRP A 194 11.87 -13.74 17.46
N LYS A 195 10.94 -14.21 16.61
CA LYS A 195 9.49 -14.05 16.84
C LYS A 195 9.03 -14.71 18.14
N ARG A 196 9.49 -15.93 18.42
CA ARG A 196 9.16 -16.61 19.69
C ARG A 196 9.71 -15.86 20.91
N LYS A 197 10.96 -15.37 20.83
CA LYS A 197 11.53 -14.53 21.87
C LYS A 197 10.77 -13.21 22.02
N ALA A 198 10.37 -12.58 20.93
CA ALA A 198 9.59 -11.35 20.93
C ALA A 198 8.25 -11.55 21.64
N ASP A 199 7.51 -12.63 21.32
CA ASP A 199 6.22 -12.93 21.96
C ASP A 199 6.33 -13.15 23.48
N ALA A 200 7.46 -13.69 23.96
CA ALA A 200 7.75 -13.79 25.38
C ALA A 200 8.16 -12.43 25.98
N ALA A 201 9.11 -11.74 25.35
CA ALA A 201 9.68 -10.49 25.83
C ALA A 201 8.65 -9.36 25.94
N VAL A 202 7.64 -9.29 25.05
CA VAL A 202 6.56 -8.28 25.17
C VAL A 202 5.68 -8.43 26.42
N GLN A 203 5.81 -9.55 27.16
CA GLN A 203 5.07 -9.77 28.41
C GLN A 203 5.85 -9.30 29.65
N SER A 204 7.18 -9.28 29.58
CA SER A 204 8.08 -8.95 30.71
C SER A 204 8.81 -7.62 30.54
N CYS A 205 9.19 -7.26 29.31
CA CYS A 205 9.96 -6.04 29.04
C CYS A 205 9.12 -4.78 29.22
N THR A 206 9.72 -3.80 29.89
CA THR A 206 9.15 -2.46 30.09
C THR A 206 9.77 -1.41 29.19
N THR A 207 10.88 -1.72 28.52
CA THR A 207 11.58 -0.84 27.58
C THR A 207 11.85 -1.55 26.25
N ILE A 208 12.06 -0.78 25.18
CA ILE A 208 12.51 -1.30 23.89
C ILE A 208 13.96 -1.74 23.97
N LYS A 209 14.79 -1.06 24.76
CA LYS A 209 16.17 -1.49 25.02
C LYS A 209 16.22 -2.93 25.58
N SER A 210 15.52 -3.21 26.68
CA SER A 210 15.50 -4.55 27.27
C SER A 210 14.91 -5.58 26.31
N PHE A 211 13.89 -5.20 25.54
CA PHE A 211 13.31 -6.05 24.51
C PHE A 211 14.35 -6.43 23.43
N PHE A 212 15.17 -5.50 22.95
CA PHE A 212 16.20 -5.80 21.96
C PHE A 212 17.36 -6.62 22.54
N GLU A 213 17.81 -6.31 23.76
CA GLU A 213 18.84 -7.09 24.45
C GLU A 213 18.43 -8.58 24.58
N GLU A 214 17.17 -8.86 24.90
CA GLU A 214 16.67 -10.24 25.01
C GLU A 214 16.47 -10.92 23.65
N THR A 215 15.96 -10.19 22.66
CA THR A 215 15.46 -10.79 21.41
C THR A 215 16.49 -10.85 20.29
N LEU A 216 17.36 -9.85 20.14
CA LEU A 216 18.31 -9.77 19.02
C LEU A 216 19.41 -10.82 19.10
N THR A 217 19.62 -11.44 20.26
CA THR A 217 20.47 -12.63 20.43
C THR A 217 20.10 -13.80 19.50
N ALA A 218 18.88 -13.82 18.95
CA ALA A 218 18.45 -14.82 17.97
C ALA A 218 18.81 -14.50 16.52
N ILE A 219 19.28 -13.29 16.22
CA ILE A 219 19.63 -12.86 14.87
C ILE A 219 21.16 -12.82 14.74
N PRO A 220 21.75 -13.51 13.74
CA PRO A 220 23.20 -13.46 13.52
C PRO A 220 23.69 -12.05 13.20
N ASP A 221 24.92 -11.72 13.63
CA ASP A 221 25.56 -10.43 13.30
C ASP A 221 25.67 -10.22 11.79
N SER A 222 25.91 -11.28 11.01
CA SER A 222 25.89 -11.21 9.54
C SER A 222 24.57 -10.68 8.97
N VAL A 223 23.43 -10.90 9.62
CA VAL A 223 22.12 -10.36 9.21
C VAL A 223 21.93 -8.93 9.72
N LEU A 224 22.39 -8.63 10.93
CA LEU A 224 22.26 -7.31 11.56
C LEU A 224 23.13 -6.26 10.89
N ASP A 225 24.33 -6.66 10.47
CA ASP A 225 25.39 -5.77 9.96
C ASP A 225 25.48 -5.76 8.44
N SER A 226 24.65 -6.55 7.75
CA SER A 226 24.52 -6.44 6.29
C SER A 226 23.62 -5.25 5.92
N PRO A 227 24.03 -4.43 4.92
CA PRO A 227 23.13 -3.47 4.31
C PRO A 227 22.03 -4.20 3.52
N VAL A 228 21.07 -3.44 2.99
CA VAL A 228 20.06 -4.03 2.08
C VAL A 228 20.77 -4.64 0.86
N GLY A 229 20.44 -5.90 0.55
CA GLY A 229 21.07 -6.67 -0.53
C GLY A 229 20.59 -6.28 -1.92
N GLU A 230 20.65 -7.19 -2.88
CA GLU A 230 19.96 -7.00 -4.15
C GLU A 230 18.44 -7.20 -3.96
N ALA A 231 17.65 -6.43 -4.70
CA ALA A 231 16.21 -6.58 -4.64
C ALA A 231 15.78 -7.94 -5.23
N PRO A 232 14.85 -8.66 -4.57
CA PRO A 232 14.37 -9.93 -5.09
C PRO A 232 13.60 -9.72 -6.41
N ALA A 233 13.86 -10.61 -7.37
CA ALA A 233 13.21 -10.59 -8.67
C ALA A 233 11.68 -10.66 -8.54
N GLY A 234 11.00 -9.72 -9.19
CA GLY A 234 9.55 -9.70 -9.28
C GLY A 234 8.96 -10.62 -10.35
N ARG A 235 7.63 -10.68 -10.42
CA ARG A 235 6.94 -11.30 -11.57
C ARG A 235 7.22 -10.47 -12.83
N GLN A 236 7.93 -11.06 -13.79
CA GLN A 236 8.35 -10.38 -15.02
C GLN A 236 7.17 -10.04 -15.95
N ASP A 237 6.07 -10.77 -15.85
CA ASP A 237 4.92 -10.68 -16.76
C ASP A 237 3.71 -9.94 -16.18
N LEU A 238 3.83 -9.35 -14.98
CA LEU A 238 2.68 -8.85 -14.19
C LEU A 238 1.79 -7.85 -14.96
N PHE A 239 2.39 -7.00 -15.79
CA PHE A 239 1.69 -6.03 -16.64
C PHE A 239 1.87 -6.31 -18.13
N THR A 240 2.48 -7.44 -18.48
CA THR A 240 2.70 -7.80 -19.88
C THR A 240 1.37 -7.96 -20.59
N ASN A 241 1.24 -7.37 -21.79
CA ASN A 241 0.00 -7.36 -22.58
C ASN A 241 -1.22 -6.71 -21.90
N VAL A 242 -1.06 -5.98 -20.79
CA VAL A 242 -2.20 -5.36 -20.10
C VAL A 242 -3.03 -4.46 -21.02
N ARG A 243 -2.37 -3.80 -21.99
CA ARG A 243 -3.00 -2.99 -23.04
C ARG A 243 -3.93 -3.77 -23.96
N LYS A 244 -3.64 -5.04 -24.23
CA LYS A 244 -4.49 -5.92 -25.06
C LYS A 244 -5.77 -6.34 -24.34
N LEU A 245 -5.77 -6.25 -23.02
CA LEU A 245 -6.91 -6.56 -22.16
C LEU A 245 -7.75 -5.34 -21.82
N TRP A 246 -7.40 -4.16 -22.35
CA TRP A 246 -8.12 -2.94 -22.05
C TRP A 246 -9.60 -3.05 -22.45
N PRO A 247 -10.52 -2.63 -21.58
CA PRO A 247 -11.91 -2.46 -21.97
C PRO A 247 -12.03 -1.38 -23.06
N ALA A 248 -13.18 -1.39 -23.74
CA ALA A 248 -13.53 -0.35 -24.69
C ALA A 248 -13.40 1.05 -24.05
N PRO A 249 -13.01 2.08 -24.84
CA PRO A 249 -13.03 3.47 -24.39
C PRO A 249 -14.33 3.83 -23.70
N TYR A 250 -14.23 4.47 -22.53
CA TYR A 250 -15.40 4.99 -21.84
C TYR A 250 -16.05 6.09 -22.70
N GLN A 251 -17.35 5.94 -22.95
CA GLN A 251 -18.17 6.95 -23.60
C GLN A 251 -19.06 7.57 -22.53
N THR A 252 -18.95 8.88 -22.32
CA THR A 252 -19.79 9.59 -21.36
C THR A 252 -21.26 9.44 -21.75
N ARG A 253 -22.11 9.03 -20.79
CA ARG A 253 -23.55 8.82 -21.03
C ARG A 253 -24.28 10.08 -21.51
N GLU A 254 -23.72 11.27 -21.30
CA GLU A 254 -24.25 12.53 -21.85
C GLU A 254 -24.29 12.54 -23.40
N LEU A 255 -23.49 11.73 -24.09
CA LEU A 255 -23.58 11.57 -25.55
C LEU A 255 -24.67 10.57 -25.99
N GLN A 256 -25.15 9.69 -25.09
CA GLN A 256 -26.21 8.74 -25.40
C GLN A 256 -27.60 9.36 -25.22
N ASP A 257 -27.79 10.23 -24.23
CA ASP A 257 -29.08 10.93 -24.04
C ASP A 257 -29.38 11.97 -25.14
N VAL A 258 -28.37 12.40 -25.90
CA VAL A 258 -28.53 13.29 -27.07
C VAL A 258 -28.70 12.51 -28.38
N ALA A 259 -28.36 11.22 -28.41
CA ALA A 259 -28.54 10.37 -29.59
C ALA A 259 -29.96 9.74 -29.68
N TYR A 260 -30.76 9.86 -28.62
CA TYR A 260 -32.12 9.33 -28.52
C TYR A 260 -33.18 10.39 -28.17
N ALA A 261 -32.83 11.68 -28.22
CA ALA A 261 -33.75 12.82 -28.13
C ALA A 261 -33.94 13.47 -29.50
#